data_AF-A0A815EBD7-F1
#
_entry.id   AF-A0A815EBD7-F1
#
_cell.length_a   1.000
_cell.length_b   1.000
_cell.length_c   1.000
_cell.angle_alpha   90.00
_cell.angle_beta   90.00
_cell.angle_gamma   90.00
#
_symmetry.space_group_name_H-M   'P 1'
#
loop_
_entity.id
_entity.type
_entity.pdbx_description
1 polymer ?
#
loop_
_entity_poly.entity_id
_entity_poly.type
_entity_poly.pdbx_seq_one_letter_code
_entity_poly.pdbx_strand_id
1 'polypeptide(L)'
;MALSFSTTNKFLLNNQQILRSVLILSVRYKQRGHIADHLVEHHRQSPLGKLKNGAAVDAFPPKDDTTKDLRTTPHDFKYVYPDFLPNPIPYLRDRILEKLERKDMFRRRQQIDIPEFYVGSILAVTSADPYAPNRRHRFVGICIQRERHGLKHQFTLRNIVDGLGVEISYELYNPTITKIEVLKLERRLDENLAYLRDASPEYCTFPFDMEPVKLPPGAGVPLNTIQVPITSTHWQYKWERHDLKGILLPSLPRSVRKAAERFGEPWRQWDIMRQYRTEIHDDDKAEIYEDIEKHKEDLAQYRIDSKENVKITRARPKAAGRKAILDNSNRSNMSTSK
;
A
#
# COMPACT_ATOMS: atom_id res chain seq x y z
N MET A 1 -11.27 56.19 -56.53
CA MET A 1 -12.50 56.21 -55.70
C MET A 1 -13.39 55.08 -56.17
N ALA A 2 -13.96 54.18 -55.39
CA ALA A 2 -13.96 53.95 -53.96
C ALA A 2 -14.20 52.44 -53.72
N LEU A 3 -13.65 51.94 -52.62
CA LEU A 3 -13.80 50.58 -52.09
C LEU A 3 -15.24 50.35 -51.59
N SER A 4 -15.73 49.11 -51.59
CA SER A 4 -15.79 48.30 -50.37
C SER A 4 -16.70 47.06 -50.48
N PHE A 5 -16.24 46.02 -49.80
CA PHE A 5 -16.83 44.70 -49.63
C PHE A 5 -18.10 44.72 -48.77
N SER A 6 -19.08 43.87 -49.09
CA SER A 6 -20.15 43.49 -48.15
C SER A 6 -20.41 41.98 -48.25
N THR A 7 -19.68 41.20 -47.47
CA THR A 7 -20.00 39.78 -47.23
C THR A 7 -19.50 39.33 -45.85
N THR A 8 -19.88 40.05 -44.79
CA THR A 8 -19.61 39.64 -43.41
C THR A 8 -20.77 40.04 -42.51
N ASN A 9 -21.90 39.32 -42.58
CA ASN A 9 -22.95 39.50 -41.57
C ASN A 9 -23.89 38.30 -41.38
N LYS A 10 -23.39 37.07 -41.55
CA LYS A 10 -24.13 35.84 -41.15
C LYS A 10 -23.49 35.07 -39.99
N PHE A 11 -22.22 35.30 -39.66
CA PHE A 11 -21.55 34.66 -38.52
C PHE A 11 -21.78 35.37 -37.17
N LEU A 12 -22.10 36.67 -37.17
CA LEU A 12 -22.32 37.44 -35.93
C LEU A 12 -23.70 37.20 -35.31
N LEU A 13 -24.73 36.85 -36.09
CA LEU A 13 -26.07 36.55 -35.55
C LEU A 13 -26.14 35.18 -34.87
N ASN A 14 -25.38 34.17 -35.33
CA ASN A 14 -25.35 32.85 -34.68
C ASN A 14 -24.64 32.88 -33.32
N ASN A 15 -23.60 33.71 -33.17
CA ASN A 15 -22.93 33.89 -31.88
C ASN A 15 -23.78 34.68 -30.87
N GLN A 16 -24.68 35.55 -31.32
CA GLN A 16 -25.62 36.27 -30.44
C GLN A 16 -26.73 35.35 -29.88
N GLN A 17 -27.15 34.31 -30.61
CA GLN A 17 -28.12 33.35 -30.08
C GLN A 17 -27.51 32.34 -29.09
N ILE A 18 -26.28 31.91 -29.31
CA ILE A 18 -25.56 31.00 -28.40
C ILE A 18 -25.18 31.71 -27.09
N LEU A 19 -24.76 32.98 -27.15
CA LEU A 19 -24.47 33.75 -25.94
C LEU A 19 -25.72 34.06 -25.11
N ARG A 20 -26.90 34.19 -25.73
CA ARG A 20 -28.18 34.38 -25.02
C ARG A 20 -28.72 33.10 -24.38
N SER A 21 -28.52 31.93 -24.98
CA SER A 21 -28.94 30.66 -24.37
C SER A 21 -28.07 30.26 -23.17
N VAL A 22 -26.76 30.56 -23.21
CA VAL A 22 -25.85 30.39 -22.06
C VAL A 22 -26.17 31.37 -20.93
N LEU A 23 -26.56 32.61 -21.26
CA LEU A 23 -27.03 33.59 -20.26
C LEU A 23 -28.35 33.17 -19.60
N ILE A 24 -29.32 32.63 -20.35
CA ILE A 24 -30.61 32.17 -19.79
C ILE A 24 -30.43 30.91 -18.92
N LEU A 25 -29.51 30.00 -19.27
CA LEU A 25 -29.14 28.86 -18.41
C LEU A 25 -28.39 29.29 -17.15
N SER A 26 -27.48 30.26 -17.24
CA SER A 26 -26.74 30.78 -16.08
C SER A 26 -27.61 31.60 -15.12
N VAL A 27 -28.61 32.32 -15.64
CA VAL A 27 -29.62 33.03 -14.82
C VAL A 27 -30.58 32.04 -14.15
N ARG A 28 -30.96 30.94 -14.83
CA ARG A 28 -31.76 29.86 -14.21
C ARG A 28 -30.97 29.05 -13.16
N TYR A 29 -29.66 28.88 -13.32
CA TYR A 29 -28.81 28.23 -12.31
C TYR A 29 -28.57 29.12 -11.09
N LYS A 30 -28.53 30.45 -11.28
CA LYS A 30 -28.42 31.43 -10.19
C LYS A 30 -29.68 31.54 -9.32
N GLN A 31 -30.84 31.08 -9.82
CA GLN A 31 -32.09 31.02 -9.05
C GLN A 31 -32.44 29.64 -8.47
N ARG A 32 -31.68 28.58 -8.77
CA ARG A 32 -31.96 27.21 -8.27
C ARG A 32 -30.83 26.58 -7.44
N GLY A 33 -29.84 27.36 -7.04
CA GLY A 33 -28.69 26.90 -6.25
C GLY A 33 -28.57 27.53 -4.87
N HIS A 34 -29.57 28.27 -4.40
CA HIS A 34 -29.66 28.63 -2.99
C HIS A 34 -30.74 27.75 -2.36
N ILE A 35 -30.28 26.92 -1.42
CA ILE A 35 -31.15 26.41 -0.37
C ILE A 35 -31.89 27.65 0.14
N ALA A 36 -33.21 27.69 -0.04
CA ALA A 36 -33.97 28.90 0.22
C ALA A 36 -33.70 29.35 1.66
N ASP A 37 -33.46 30.65 1.87
CA ASP A 37 -33.08 31.18 3.19
C ASP A 37 -34.05 30.74 4.27
N HIS A 38 -35.35 30.58 3.96
CA HIS A 38 -36.33 30.05 4.90
C HIS A 38 -36.01 28.62 5.40
N LEU A 39 -35.42 27.74 4.58
CA LEU A 39 -35.04 26.37 4.95
C LEU A 39 -33.77 26.38 5.83
N VAL A 40 -32.82 27.27 5.50
CA VAL A 40 -31.62 27.52 6.31
C VAL A 40 -32.00 28.17 7.65
N GLU A 41 -32.95 29.09 7.63
CA GLU A 41 -33.53 29.74 8.81
C GLU A 41 -34.36 28.77 9.64
N HIS A 42 -35.12 27.86 9.02
CA HIS A 42 -35.82 26.79 9.73
C HIS A 42 -34.84 25.86 10.44
N HIS A 43 -33.69 25.56 9.82
CA HIS A 43 -32.61 24.81 10.46
C HIS A 43 -31.93 25.61 11.57
N ARG A 44 -31.72 26.92 11.42
CA ARG A 44 -31.21 27.81 12.49
C ARG A 44 -32.19 27.96 13.66
N GLN A 45 -33.49 27.95 13.39
CA GLN A 45 -34.56 28.05 14.37
C GLN A 45 -34.97 26.69 14.96
N SER A 46 -34.48 25.59 14.37
CA SER A 46 -34.67 24.25 14.92
C SER A 46 -34.12 24.20 16.34
N PRO A 47 -34.70 23.38 17.24
CA PRO A 47 -34.25 23.29 18.62
C PRO A 47 -32.77 22.86 18.76
N LEU A 48 -32.16 22.26 17.72
CA LEU A 48 -30.73 21.98 17.65
C LEU A 48 -29.86 23.24 17.42
N GLY A 49 -30.39 24.30 16.80
CA GLY A 49 -29.72 25.58 16.57
C GLY A 49 -29.88 26.59 17.70
N LYS A 50 -30.76 26.33 18.66
CA LYS A 50 -31.04 27.18 19.84
C LYS A 50 -30.19 26.80 21.06
N LEU A 51 -28.94 26.39 20.85
CA LEU A 51 -27.95 26.45 21.94
C LEU A 51 -27.59 27.93 22.11
N LYS A 52 -28.22 28.58 23.09
CA LYS A 52 -28.00 29.99 23.42
C LYS A 52 -26.52 30.22 23.71
N ASN A 53 -25.93 31.22 23.03
CA ASN A 53 -24.67 31.83 23.45
C ASN A 53 -24.84 32.31 24.90
N GLY A 54 -24.33 31.55 25.88
CA GLY A 54 -24.31 31.92 27.29
C GLY A 54 -25.25 31.15 28.24
N ALA A 55 -26.00 30.16 27.78
CA ALA A 55 -26.49 29.13 28.70
C ALA A 55 -25.43 28.02 28.72
N ALA A 56 -24.99 27.61 29.91
CA ALA A 56 -24.19 26.40 30.07
C ALA A 56 -24.92 25.29 29.31
N VAL A 57 -24.40 24.96 28.14
CA VAL A 57 -24.74 23.73 27.49
C VAL A 57 -24.36 22.69 28.53
N ASP A 58 -25.35 21.97 29.05
CA ASP A 58 -25.10 20.63 29.55
C ASP A 58 -24.23 20.03 28.46
N ALA A 59 -22.95 19.90 28.78
CA ALA A 59 -21.96 19.51 27.82
C ALA A 59 -22.56 18.29 27.13
N PHE A 60 -22.47 18.22 25.79
CA PHE A 60 -22.39 16.90 25.18
C PHE A 60 -21.52 16.09 26.13
N PRO A 61 -22.05 15.01 26.77
CA PRO A 61 -21.36 14.37 27.87
C PRO A 61 -19.91 14.27 27.40
N PRO A 62 -18.97 14.93 28.12
CA PRO A 62 -17.61 15.11 27.62
C PRO A 62 -17.24 13.74 27.11
N LYS A 63 -17.03 13.63 25.79
CA LYS A 63 -17.07 12.35 25.07
C LYS A 63 -16.15 11.44 25.87
N ASP A 64 -16.71 10.57 26.73
CA ASP A 64 -16.04 10.21 27.99
C ASP A 64 -14.57 9.95 27.67
N ASP A 65 -13.65 10.85 28.05
CA ASP A 65 -12.22 10.65 27.80
C ASP A 65 -11.73 9.43 28.64
N THR A 66 -12.64 8.82 29.40
CA THR A 66 -12.57 7.55 30.13
C THR A 66 -13.25 6.39 29.41
N THR A 67 -13.80 6.56 28.20
CA THR A 67 -13.67 5.51 27.20
C THR A 67 -12.17 5.38 27.03
N LYS A 68 -11.58 4.36 27.66
CA LYS A 68 -10.17 4.00 27.45
C LYS A 68 -9.83 4.30 25.99
N ASP A 69 -8.63 4.79 25.70
CA ASP A 69 -8.04 4.84 24.36
C ASP A 69 -8.01 3.42 23.73
N LEU A 70 -9.19 2.86 23.48
CA LEU A 70 -9.53 1.53 23.02
C LEU A 70 -9.53 1.69 21.52
N ARG A 71 -8.39 1.35 20.91
CA ARG A 71 -8.10 1.33 19.47
C ARG A 71 -7.39 2.56 18.94
N THR A 72 -6.37 3.06 19.64
CA THR A 72 -5.38 3.91 18.97
C THR A 72 -4.56 3.04 18.01
N THR A 73 -5.02 2.90 16.77
CA THR A 73 -4.22 2.28 15.72
C THR A 73 -2.90 3.04 15.62
N PRO A 74 -1.73 2.37 15.56
CA PRO A 74 -0.46 3.05 15.46
C PRO A 74 -0.47 4.00 14.26
N HIS A 75 0.05 5.22 14.43
CA HIS A 75 0.07 6.24 13.37
C HIS A 75 0.76 5.75 12.08
N ASP A 76 1.70 4.81 12.20
CA ASP A 76 2.42 4.22 11.07
C ASP A 76 1.71 3.03 10.40
N PHE A 77 0.51 2.65 10.84
CA PHE A 77 -0.23 1.48 10.34
C PHE A 77 -0.37 1.46 8.81
N LYS A 78 -0.67 2.61 8.21
CA LYS A 78 -0.82 2.78 6.75
C LYS A 78 0.42 2.29 6.00
N TYR A 79 1.61 2.53 6.54
CA TYR A 79 2.88 2.28 5.87
C TYR A 79 3.40 0.86 6.12
N VAL A 80 3.13 0.30 7.30
CA VAL A 80 3.50 -1.08 7.64
C VAL A 80 2.64 -2.07 6.85
N TYR A 81 1.32 -1.86 6.83
CA TYR A 81 0.31 -2.78 6.29
C TYR A 81 -0.58 -2.14 5.20
N PRO A 82 -0.03 -1.56 4.13
CA PRO A 82 -0.83 -0.95 3.06
C PRO A 82 -1.67 -1.97 2.27
N ASP A 83 -1.31 -3.25 2.32
CA ASP A 83 -2.02 -4.34 1.65
C ASP A 83 -3.34 -4.70 2.32
N PHE A 84 -3.45 -4.52 3.64
CA PHE A 84 -4.68 -4.76 4.39
C PHE A 84 -5.67 -3.59 4.33
N LEU A 85 -5.22 -2.44 3.83
CA LEU A 85 -6.08 -1.29 3.62
C LEU A 85 -7.12 -1.60 2.55
N PRO A 86 -8.37 -1.16 2.73
CA PRO A 86 -9.42 -1.39 1.76
C PRO A 86 -9.19 -0.60 0.47
N ASN A 87 -9.98 -0.92 -0.56
CA ASN A 87 -9.94 -0.20 -1.82
C ASN A 87 -10.26 1.30 -1.59
N PRO A 88 -9.40 2.24 -2.04
CA PRO A 88 -9.65 3.67 -1.90
C PRO A 88 -10.85 4.17 -2.73
N ILE A 89 -11.41 3.32 -3.59
CA ILE A 89 -12.58 3.62 -4.41
C ILE A 89 -13.84 3.06 -3.71
N PRO A 90 -14.68 3.89 -3.07
CA PRO A 90 -15.73 3.40 -2.17
C PRO A 90 -16.77 2.50 -2.84
N TYR A 91 -17.11 2.73 -4.11
CA TYR A 91 -18.10 1.92 -4.83
C TYR A 91 -17.60 0.53 -5.23
N LEU A 92 -16.29 0.27 -5.10
CA LEU A 92 -15.70 -1.06 -5.31
C LEU A 92 -15.50 -1.81 -3.99
N ARG A 93 -15.86 -1.21 -2.84
CA ARG A 93 -15.71 -1.83 -1.52
C ARG A 93 -16.89 -2.74 -1.21
N ASP A 94 -16.58 -3.93 -0.71
CA ASP A 94 -17.54 -4.86 -0.13
C ASP A 94 -16.95 -5.44 1.15
N ARG A 95 -17.63 -5.21 2.29
CA ARG A 95 -17.15 -5.64 3.62
C ARG A 95 -17.00 -7.16 3.72
N ILE A 96 -17.85 -7.93 3.04
CA ILE A 96 -17.79 -9.40 3.10
C ILE A 96 -16.57 -9.89 2.32
N LEU A 97 -16.37 -9.34 1.11
CA LEU A 97 -15.21 -9.63 0.28
C LEU A 97 -13.90 -9.28 1.01
N GLU A 98 -13.79 -8.07 1.56
CA GLU A 98 -12.61 -7.61 2.30
C GLU A 98 -12.27 -8.53 3.47
N LYS A 99 -13.28 -9.01 4.21
CA LYS A 99 -13.07 -9.98 5.32
C LYS A 99 -12.62 -11.34 4.82
N LEU A 100 -13.16 -11.84 3.70
CA LEU A 100 -12.77 -13.12 3.14
C LEU A 100 -11.33 -13.06 2.59
N GLU A 101 -11.00 -12.01 1.84
CA GLU A 101 -9.65 -11.76 1.34
C GLU A 101 -8.65 -11.66 2.49
N ARG A 102 -8.98 -10.92 3.56
CA ARG A 102 -8.11 -10.80 4.74
C ARG A 102 -7.85 -12.15 5.42
N LYS A 103 -8.88 -13.01 5.55
CA LYS A 103 -8.71 -14.38 6.07
C LYS A 103 -7.74 -15.20 5.21
N ASP A 104 -7.82 -15.09 3.90
CA ASP A 104 -6.91 -15.79 2.98
C ASP A 104 -5.48 -15.22 3.02
N MET A 105 -5.34 -13.91 3.14
CA MET A 105 -4.05 -13.23 3.35
C MET A 105 -3.36 -13.74 4.63
N PHE A 106 -4.11 -13.87 5.73
CA PHE A 106 -3.60 -14.42 6.98
C PHE A 106 -3.17 -15.89 6.85
N ARG A 107 -3.98 -16.73 6.21
CA ARG A 107 -3.60 -18.13 5.92
C ARG A 107 -2.28 -18.20 5.15
N ARG A 108 -2.08 -17.31 4.17
CA ARG A 108 -0.82 -17.27 3.42
C ARG A 108 0.36 -16.82 4.28
N ARG A 109 0.20 -15.80 5.12
CA ARG A 109 1.23 -15.32 6.07
C ARG A 109 1.60 -16.34 7.16
N GLN A 110 0.76 -17.35 7.41
CA GLN A 110 1.14 -18.51 8.24
C GLN A 110 2.17 -19.42 7.56
N GLN A 111 2.15 -19.49 6.23
CA GLN A 111 3.06 -20.35 5.47
C GLN A 111 4.35 -19.66 5.03
N ILE A 112 4.29 -18.35 4.77
CA ILE A 112 5.47 -17.54 4.41
C ILE A 112 5.62 -16.37 5.38
N ASP A 113 6.84 -16.19 5.89
CA ASP A 113 7.19 -15.04 6.72
C ASP A 113 7.33 -13.80 5.81
N ILE A 114 6.38 -12.87 5.95
CA ILE A 114 6.38 -11.60 5.20
C ILE A 114 6.86 -10.50 6.14
N PRO A 115 8.11 -10.02 5.97
CA PRO A 115 8.67 -9.00 6.85
C PRO A 115 8.05 -7.63 6.59
N GLU A 116 8.24 -6.73 7.54
CA GLU A 116 7.95 -5.31 7.37
C GLU A 116 8.97 -4.66 6.42
N PHE A 117 8.48 -3.92 5.43
CA PHE A 117 9.33 -3.13 4.53
C PHE A 117 8.58 -1.93 3.97
N TYR A 118 9.32 -0.94 3.49
CA TYR A 118 8.79 0.29 2.94
C TYR A 118 9.29 0.54 1.53
N VAL A 119 8.69 1.52 0.87
CA VAL A 119 9.24 2.07 -0.38
C VAL A 119 10.60 2.71 -0.06
N GLY A 120 11.63 2.29 -0.81
CA GLY A 120 13.03 2.62 -0.56
C GLY A 120 13.83 1.55 0.16
N SER A 121 13.19 0.55 0.77
CA SER A 121 13.90 -0.59 1.38
C SER A 121 14.51 -1.50 0.31
N ILE A 122 15.64 -2.13 0.63
CA ILE A 122 16.32 -3.10 -0.25
C ILE A 122 15.89 -4.50 0.15
N LEU A 123 15.35 -5.26 -0.80
CA LEU A 123 14.81 -6.59 -0.59
C LEU A 123 15.55 -7.62 -1.45
N ALA A 124 15.62 -8.85 -0.94
CA ALA A 124 15.94 -10.05 -1.70
C ALA A 124 14.71 -10.96 -1.73
N VAL A 125 14.16 -11.20 -2.92
CA VAL A 125 13.00 -12.08 -3.11
C VAL A 125 13.45 -13.35 -3.79
N THR A 126 13.10 -14.49 -3.18
CA THR A 126 13.31 -15.82 -3.75
C THR A 126 11.98 -16.38 -4.24
N SER A 127 11.86 -16.55 -5.55
CA SER A 127 10.71 -17.16 -6.22
C SER A 127 11.08 -18.53 -6.79
N ALA A 128 10.12 -19.45 -6.82
CA ALA A 128 10.26 -20.69 -7.57
C ALA A 128 10.08 -20.41 -9.06
N ASP A 129 10.95 -20.92 -9.92
CA ASP A 129 10.80 -20.77 -11.37
C ASP A 129 11.12 -22.12 -12.02
N PRO A 130 10.19 -22.78 -12.72
CA PRO A 130 10.43 -24.06 -13.37
C PRO A 130 11.63 -24.09 -14.32
N TYR A 131 11.97 -22.94 -14.92
CA TYR A 131 13.01 -22.83 -15.95
C TYR A 131 14.37 -22.39 -15.39
N ALA A 132 14.42 -21.93 -14.14
CA ALA A 132 15.68 -21.58 -13.49
C ALA A 132 16.50 -22.86 -13.19
N PRO A 133 17.85 -22.80 -13.23
CA PRO A 133 18.72 -23.97 -13.08
C PRO A 133 18.48 -24.75 -11.78
N ASN A 134 18.21 -24.04 -10.68
CA ASN A 134 17.91 -24.64 -9.37
C ASN A 134 16.41 -24.62 -9.02
N ARG A 135 15.56 -24.40 -10.02
CA ARG A 135 14.12 -24.10 -9.90
C ARG A 135 13.77 -22.95 -8.94
N ARG A 136 14.76 -22.15 -8.58
CA ARG A 136 14.67 -21.01 -7.67
C ARG A 136 15.43 -19.86 -8.29
N HIS A 137 14.82 -18.68 -8.24
CA HIS A 137 15.38 -17.44 -8.72
C HIS A 137 15.39 -16.45 -7.56
N ARG A 138 16.55 -15.85 -7.29
CA ARG A 138 16.72 -14.82 -6.26
C ARG A 138 17.00 -13.50 -6.94
N PHE A 139 16.19 -12.48 -6.66
CA PHE A 139 16.38 -11.13 -7.16
C PHE A 139 16.56 -10.15 -6.00
N VAL A 140 17.59 -9.32 -6.08
CA VAL A 140 17.87 -8.25 -5.12
C VAL A 140 17.60 -6.92 -5.78
N GLY A 141 16.93 -6.00 -5.08
CA GLY A 141 16.69 -4.65 -5.58
C GLY A 141 16.00 -3.74 -4.56
N ILE A 142 15.92 -2.47 -4.90
CA ILE A 142 15.18 -1.47 -4.13
C ILE A 142 13.69 -1.55 -4.46
N CYS A 143 12.84 -1.49 -3.44
CA CYS A 143 11.40 -1.38 -3.63
C CYS A 143 11.04 0.05 -4.07
N ILE A 144 10.60 0.21 -5.33
CA ILE A 144 10.28 1.52 -5.89
C ILE A 144 8.83 1.94 -5.67
N GLN A 145 7.91 0.98 -5.62
CA GLN A 145 6.47 1.23 -5.46
C GLN A 145 5.80 0.03 -4.83
N ARG A 146 4.75 0.30 -4.06
CA ARG A 146 3.81 -0.68 -3.50
C ARG A 146 2.41 -0.27 -3.94
N GLU A 147 1.78 -1.14 -4.72
CA GLU A 147 0.54 -0.82 -5.41
C GLU A 147 -0.52 -1.89 -5.12
N ARG A 148 -1.77 -1.55 -5.44
CA ARG A 148 -2.95 -2.40 -5.21
C ARG A 148 -3.17 -2.71 -3.72
N HIS A 149 -4.22 -3.46 -3.44
CA HIS A 149 -4.69 -3.81 -2.10
C HIS A 149 -5.14 -5.28 -2.08
N GLY A 150 -5.35 -5.82 -0.87
CA GLY A 150 -5.81 -7.17 -0.64
C GLY A 150 -4.83 -8.23 -1.16
N LEU A 151 -5.37 -9.35 -1.66
CA LEU A 151 -4.59 -10.45 -2.21
C LEU A 151 -3.76 -10.06 -3.45
N LYS A 152 -4.18 -9.02 -4.16
CA LYS A 152 -3.51 -8.52 -5.37
C LYS A 152 -2.45 -7.46 -5.07
N HIS A 153 -2.09 -7.23 -3.81
CA HIS A 153 -1.05 -6.27 -3.46
C HIS A 153 0.27 -6.64 -4.15
N GLN A 154 0.85 -5.66 -4.84
CA GLN A 154 2.04 -5.82 -5.66
C GLN A 154 3.13 -4.85 -5.18
N PHE A 155 4.38 -5.25 -5.33
CA PHE A 155 5.52 -4.36 -5.12
C PHE A 155 6.53 -4.58 -6.23
N THR A 156 7.13 -3.48 -6.70
CA THR A 156 8.12 -3.55 -7.78
C THR A 156 9.52 -3.35 -7.21
N LEU A 157 10.41 -4.28 -7.55
CA LEU A 157 11.83 -4.19 -7.27
C LEU A 157 12.57 -3.71 -8.51
N ARG A 158 13.51 -2.78 -8.30
CA ARG A 158 14.42 -2.30 -9.34
C ARG A 158 15.87 -2.58 -8.94
N ASN A 159 16.67 -3.05 -9.88
CA ASN A 159 18.12 -3.13 -9.75
C ASN A 159 18.78 -2.92 -11.11
N ILE A 160 20.06 -2.54 -11.11
CA ILE A 160 20.88 -2.49 -12.31
C ILE A 160 21.81 -3.69 -12.30
N VAL A 161 21.64 -4.55 -13.30
CA VAL A 161 22.34 -5.82 -13.45
C VAL A 161 23.11 -5.74 -14.75
N ASP A 162 24.43 -5.87 -14.69
CA ASP A 162 25.32 -5.80 -15.86
C ASP A 162 25.09 -4.54 -16.72
N GLY A 163 24.81 -3.41 -16.07
CA GLY A 163 24.54 -2.12 -16.71
C GLY A 163 23.13 -1.96 -17.29
N LEU A 164 22.26 -2.98 -17.16
CA LEU A 164 20.87 -2.93 -17.60
C LEU A 164 19.92 -2.76 -16.42
N GLY A 165 18.98 -1.82 -16.53
CA GLY A 165 17.93 -1.64 -15.53
C GLY A 165 16.87 -2.72 -15.63
N VAL A 166 16.77 -3.55 -14.60
CA VAL A 166 15.79 -4.63 -14.49
C VAL A 166 14.75 -4.26 -13.44
N GLU A 167 13.48 -4.40 -13.79
CA GLU A 167 12.36 -4.25 -12.86
C GLU A 167 11.53 -5.53 -12.83
N ILE A 168 11.22 -6.00 -11.63
CA ILE A 168 10.34 -7.16 -11.43
C ILE A 168 9.22 -6.76 -10.48
N SER A 169 7.98 -6.93 -10.94
CA SER A 169 6.80 -6.76 -10.10
C SER A 169 6.41 -8.08 -9.48
N TYR A 170 6.40 -8.13 -8.14
CA TYR A 170 6.00 -9.29 -7.37
C TYR A 170 4.63 -9.06 -6.75
N GLU A 171 3.77 -10.07 -6.83
CA GLU A 171 2.54 -10.16 -6.05
C GLU A 171 2.86 -10.73 -4.67
N LEU A 172 2.58 -9.97 -3.61
CA LEU A 172 3.00 -10.31 -2.25
C LEU A 172 2.51 -11.68 -1.78
N TYR A 173 1.31 -12.06 -2.22
CA TYR A 173 0.64 -13.30 -1.82
C TYR A 173 0.81 -14.46 -2.80
N ASN A 174 1.63 -14.29 -3.84
CA ASN A 174 1.82 -15.33 -4.85
C ASN A 174 2.42 -16.61 -4.23
N PRO A 175 1.87 -17.80 -4.54
CA PRO A 175 2.36 -19.08 -4.00
C PRO A 175 3.78 -19.41 -4.44
N THR A 176 4.23 -18.83 -5.56
CA THR A 176 5.55 -19.03 -6.15
C THR A 176 6.65 -18.41 -5.30
N ILE A 177 6.33 -17.37 -4.52
CA ILE A 177 7.30 -16.73 -3.61
C ILE A 177 7.58 -17.69 -2.46
N THR A 178 8.86 -18.00 -2.27
CA THR A 178 9.33 -18.90 -1.22
C THR A 178 9.82 -18.11 0.00
N LYS A 179 10.55 -17.02 -0.21
CA LYS A 179 11.12 -16.21 0.87
C LYS A 179 11.28 -14.75 0.44
N ILE A 180 10.97 -13.84 1.35
CA ILE A 180 11.24 -12.41 1.23
C ILE A 180 12.20 -12.03 2.35
N GLU A 181 13.38 -11.52 2.01
CA GLU A 181 14.37 -11.05 2.97
C GLU A 181 14.53 -9.54 2.84
N VAL A 182 14.52 -8.83 3.95
CA VAL A 182 14.86 -7.40 3.97
C VAL A 182 16.36 -7.29 4.20
N LEU A 183 17.08 -6.77 3.21
CA LEU A 183 18.52 -6.56 3.32
C LEU A 183 18.82 -5.22 4.01
N LYS A 184 18.08 -4.17 3.68
CA LYS A 184 18.20 -2.87 4.33
C LYS A 184 16.83 -2.24 4.49
N LEU A 185 16.43 -2.02 5.73
CA LEU A 185 15.17 -1.36 6.07
C LEU A 185 15.39 0.16 6.12
N GLU A 186 14.81 0.88 5.16
CA GLU A 186 14.83 2.34 5.11
C GLU A 186 13.55 2.87 4.46
N ARG A 187 13.16 4.10 4.83
CA ARG A 187 12.11 4.88 4.18
C ARG A 187 12.74 5.97 3.33
N ARG A 188 12.07 6.35 2.24
CA ARG A 188 12.39 7.55 1.46
C ARG A 188 11.35 8.64 1.71
N LEU A 189 11.63 9.84 1.21
CA LEU A 189 10.74 11.00 1.32
C LEU A 189 9.43 10.81 0.54
N ASP A 190 9.49 10.09 -0.57
CA ASP A 190 8.37 9.86 -1.48
C ASP A 190 7.83 8.43 -1.36
N GLU A 191 6.51 8.26 -1.54
CA GLU A 191 5.85 6.95 -1.57
C GLU A 191 6.03 6.22 -2.92
N ASN A 192 6.51 6.90 -3.97
CA ASN A 192 6.79 6.31 -5.28
C ASN A 192 8.13 6.81 -5.83
N LEU A 193 9.05 5.88 -6.08
CA LEU A 193 10.41 6.13 -6.56
C LEU A 193 10.58 5.82 -8.05
N ALA A 194 9.50 5.87 -8.85
CA ALA A 194 9.56 5.63 -10.30
C ALA A 194 10.54 6.57 -11.04
N TYR A 195 10.86 7.74 -10.46
CA TYR A 195 11.89 8.66 -10.97
C TYR A 195 13.30 8.05 -11.00
N LEU A 196 13.54 6.96 -10.26
CA LEU A 196 14.79 6.19 -10.33
C LEU A 196 15.05 5.55 -11.70
N ARG A 197 14.04 5.55 -12.60
CA ARG A 197 14.20 5.16 -14.01
C ARG A 197 15.03 6.16 -14.81
N ASP A 198 14.87 7.45 -14.52
CA ASP A 198 15.53 8.56 -15.21
C ASP A 198 16.76 9.10 -14.44
N ALA A 199 16.98 8.60 -13.22
CA ALA A 199 18.12 8.96 -12.37
C ALA A 199 19.42 8.24 -12.76
N SER A 200 20.53 8.67 -12.16
CA SER A 200 21.83 7.99 -12.31
C SER A 200 21.76 6.53 -11.85
N PRO A 201 22.37 5.58 -12.59
CA PRO A 201 22.46 4.17 -12.22
C PRO A 201 22.96 3.90 -10.79
N GLU A 202 23.82 4.76 -10.26
CA GLU A 202 24.43 4.60 -8.94
C GLU A 202 23.40 4.43 -7.81
N TYR A 203 22.27 5.13 -7.90
CA TYR A 203 21.21 5.08 -6.88
C TYR A 203 20.36 3.82 -6.95
N CYS A 204 20.49 3.03 -8.02
CA CYS A 204 19.73 1.80 -8.27
C CYS A 204 20.58 0.54 -8.29
N THR A 205 21.91 0.66 -8.21
CA THR A 205 22.83 -0.47 -8.34
C THR A 205 23.10 -1.06 -6.97
N PHE A 206 22.66 -2.30 -6.76
CA PHE A 206 22.85 -3.03 -5.50
C PHE A 206 23.48 -4.40 -5.76
N PRO A 207 24.48 -4.82 -4.94
CA PRO A 207 25.09 -6.13 -5.09
C PRO A 207 24.12 -7.23 -4.65
N PHE A 208 24.08 -8.33 -5.43
CA PHE A 208 23.23 -9.49 -5.12
C PHE A 208 23.63 -10.22 -3.83
N ASP A 209 24.89 -10.13 -3.46
CA ASP A 209 25.46 -10.77 -2.27
C ASP A 209 25.45 -9.83 -1.04
N MET A 210 24.65 -8.77 -1.07
CA MET A 210 24.51 -7.84 0.06
C MET A 210 23.97 -8.57 1.30
N GLU A 211 24.66 -8.40 2.43
CA GLU A 211 24.24 -8.95 3.71
C GLU A 211 23.13 -8.11 4.37
N PRO A 212 22.18 -8.72 5.10
CA PRO A 212 21.16 -8.00 5.83
C PRO A 212 21.71 -7.13 6.98
N VAL A 213 21.47 -5.82 6.89
CA VAL A 213 21.78 -4.83 7.94
C VAL A 213 20.70 -4.89 9.02
N LYS A 214 21.04 -5.46 10.18
CA LYS A 214 20.12 -5.57 11.31
C LYS A 214 20.03 -4.25 12.07
N LEU A 215 18.81 -3.79 12.32
CA LEU A 215 18.54 -2.65 13.20
C LEU A 215 18.47 -3.12 14.66
N PRO A 216 18.87 -2.28 15.64
CA PRO A 216 18.68 -2.61 17.05
C PRO A 216 17.18 -2.72 17.37
N PRO A 217 16.79 -3.65 18.25
CA PRO A 217 15.39 -3.87 18.58
C PRO A 217 14.77 -2.61 19.18
N GLY A 218 13.63 -2.18 18.64
CA GLY A 218 12.89 -1.01 19.12
C GLY A 218 13.30 0.33 18.51
N ALA A 219 14.37 0.39 17.69
CA ALA A 219 14.64 1.58 16.90
C ALA A 219 13.58 1.75 15.80
N GLY A 220 13.10 2.98 15.63
CA GLY A 220 12.23 3.34 14.51
C GLY A 220 12.94 3.19 13.17
N VAL A 221 12.16 3.07 12.10
CA VAL A 221 12.69 2.90 10.75
C VAL A 221 13.39 4.18 10.29
N PRO A 222 14.66 4.11 9.84
CA PRO A 222 15.39 5.31 9.44
C PRO A 222 14.81 5.93 8.17
N LEU A 223 14.63 7.25 8.18
CA LEU A 223 14.23 8.04 7.01
C LEU A 223 15.48 8.52 6.26
N ASN A 224 15.64 8.05 5.04
CA ASN A 224 16.68 8.46 4.13
C ASN A 224 16.23 9.70 3.34
N THR A 225 16.82 10.85 3.66
CA THR A 225 16.51 12.16 3.08
C THR A 225 17.33 12.51 1.83
N ILE A 226 18.11 11.57 1.31
CA ILE A 226 18.91 11.76 0.09
C ILE A 226 17.98 12.18 -1.06
N GLN A 227 18.34 13.29 -1.70
CA GLN A 227 17.68 13.76 -2.91
C GLN A 227 18.48 13.32 -4.13
N VAL A 228 17.81 12.69 -5.08
CA VAL A 228 18.43 12.08 -6.25
C VAL A 228 18.49 13.11 -7.40
N PRO A 229 19.69 13.47 -7.90
CA PRO A 229 19.81 14.38 -9.03
C PRO A 229 19.37 13.70 -10.33
N ILE A 230 18.48 14.38 -11.07
CA ILE A 230 18.09 13.96 -12.42
C ILE A 230 18.77 14.89 -13.41
N THR A 231 19.85 14.42 -14.03
CA THR A 231 20.69 15.28 -14.88
C THR A 231 20.10 15.50 -16.28
N SER A 232 19.36 14.52 -16.81
CA SER A 232 18.77 14.60 -18.16
C SER A 232 17.47 15.40 -18.18
N THR A 233 17.28 16.20 -19.23
CA THR A 233 16.02 16.91 -19.51
C THR A 233 15.03 16.05 -20.32
N HIS A 234 15.49 14.91 -20.86
CA HIS A 234 14.67 13.96 -21.64
C HIS A 234 14.27 12.76 -20.77
N TRP A 235 13.51 13.02 -19.72
CA TRP A 235 12.93 11.97 -18.85
C TRP A 235 11.67 11.35 -19.46
N GLN A 236 11.36 10.12 -19.06
CA GLN A 236 10.14 9.41 -19.47
C GLN A 236 8.86 10.08 -18.97
N TYR A 237 8.91 10.65 -17.77
CA TYR A 237 7.79 11.33 -17.12
C TYR A 237 8.14 12.75 -16.74
N LYS A 238 7.14 13.62 -16.75
CA LYS A 238 7.28 15.04 -16.42
C LYS A 238 7.32 15.25 -14.91
N TRP A 239 8.41 14.81 -14.30
CA TRP A 239 8.63 14.85 -12.85
C TRP A 239 8.48 16.26 -12.28
N GLU A 240 8.75 17.30 -13.07
CA GLU A 240 8.60 18.70 -12.66
C GLU A 240 7.17 19.08 -12.23
N ARG A 241 6.17 18.28 -12.65
CA ARG A 241 4.75 18.52 -12.37
C ARG A 241 4.24 17.81 -11.12
N HIS A 242 5.04 16.90 -10.56
CA HIS A 242 4.68 16.11 -9.41
C HIS A 242 5.27 16.72 -8.14
N ASP A 243 4.54 16.63 -7.03
CA ASP A 243 4.99 17.10 -5.71
C ASP A 243 5.91 16.06 -5.06
N LEU A 244 7.10 15.86 -5.66
CA LEU A 244 8.12 14.93 -5.21
C LEU A 244 9.22 15.68 -4.44
N LYS A 245 9.62 15.13 -3.29
CA LYS A 245 10.61 15.73 -2.38
C LYS A 245 11.99 15.07 -2.47
N GLY A 246 12.05 13.85 -2.97
CA GLY A 246 13.27 13.04 -3.10
C GLY A 246 14.07 13.27 -4.38
N ILE A 247 13.71 14.24 -5.21
CA ILE A 247 14.41 14.53 -6.47
C ILE A 247 15.04 15.93 -6.47
N LEU A 248 16.24 16.02 -7.04
CA LEU A 248 16.89 17.27 -7.40
C LEU A 248 16.72 17.46 -8.91
N LEU A 249 15.78 18.33 -9.27
CA LEU A 249 15.55 18.70 -10.66
C LEU A 249 16.69 19.60 -11.17
N PRO A 250 17.06 19.49 -12.47
CA PRO A 250 18.05 20.38 -13.07
C PRO A 250 17.48 21.80 -13.18
N SER A 251 18.33 22.77 -13.54
CA SER A 251 17.87 24.14 -13.80
C SER A 251 16.95 24.17 -15.03
N LEU A 252 15.63 24.16 -14.79
CA LEU A 252 14.62 24.12 -15.83
C LEU A 252 14.39 25.50 -16.46
N PRO A 253 14.14 25.58 -17.79
CA PRO A 253 13.75 26.81 -18.44
C PRO A 253 12.50 27.43 -17.79
N ARG A 254 12.44 28.77 -17.74
CA ARG A 254 11.32 29.52 -17.13
C ARG A 254 9.95 29.09 -17.70
N SER A 255 9.89 28.75 -18.98
CA SER A 255 8.68 28.26 -19.65
C SER A 255 8.18 26.94 -19.04
N VAL A 256 9.09 26.00 -18.80
CA VAL A 256 8.79 24.69 -18.22
C VAL A 256 8.33 24.84 -16.78
N ARG A 257 9.04 25.62 -15.96
CA ARG A 257 8.64 25.89 -14.57
C ARG A 257 7.25 26.53 -14.48
N LYS A 258 6.96 27.54 -15.31
CA LYS A 258 5.63 28.16 -15.37
C LYS A 258 4.56 27.17 -15.83
N ALA A 259 4.88 26.26 -16.75
CA ALA A 259 3.95 25.23 -17.17
C ALA A 259 3.65 24.27 -16.02
N ALA A 260 4.68 23.82 -15.30
CA ALA A 260 4.55 22.95 -14.14
C ALA A 260 3.68 23.58 -13.04
N GLU A 261 3.93 24.85 -12.72
CA GLU A 261 3.14 25.62 -11.75
C GLU A 261 1.65 25.69 -12.13
N ARG A 262 1.33 25.80 -13.43
CA ARG A 262 -0.06 25.76 -13.91
C ARG A 262 -0.74 24.40 -13.74
N PHE A 263 0.03 23.31 -13.76
CA PHE A 263 -0.47 21.95 -13.49
C PHE A 263 -0.58 21.67 -12.00
N GLY A 264 0.12 22.44 -11.16
CA GLY A 264 0.01 22.34 -9.72
C GLY A 264 -1.42 22.58 -9.26
N GLU A 265 -1.87 21.80 -8.29
CA GLU A 265 -3.21 21.90 -7.72
C GLU A 265 -3.10 22.27 -6.24
N PRO A 266 -2.78 23.54 -5.92
CA PRO A 266 -2.58 23.98 -4.53
C PRO A 266 -3.84 23.78 -3.68
N TRP A 267 -5.03 23.80 -4.29
CA TRP A 267 -6.30 23.56 -3.59
C TRP A 267 -6.45 22.14 -3.05
N ARG A 268 -5.68 21.16 -3.55
CA ARG A 268 -5.79 19.75 -3.14
C ARG A 268 -5.58 19.54 -1.64
N GLN A 269 -4.73 20.36 -1.00
CA GLN A 269 -4.46 20.24 0.43
C GLN A 269 -5.69 20.60 1.30
N TRP A 270 -6.62 21.39 0.76
CA TRP A 270 -7.86 21.80 1.43
C TRP A 270 -9.11 21.09 0.88
N ASP A 271 -8.95 20.10 0.00
CA ASP A 271 -10.08 19.31 -0.49
C ASP A 271 -10.47 18.24 0.53
N ILE A 272 -11.25 18.67 1.53
CA ILE A 272 -11.73 17.82 2.65
C ILE A 272 -12.56 16.65 2.13
N MET A 273 -13.35 16.86 1.06
CA MET A 273 -14.17 15.78 0.48
C MET A 273 -13.31 14.71 -0.17
N ARG A 274 -12.20 15.10 -0.79
CA ARG A 274 -11.22 14.14 -1.28
C ARG A 274 -10.53 13.43 -0.14
N GLN A 275 -10.07 14.14 0.89
CA GLN A 275 -9.49 13.53 2.11
C GLN A 275 -10.43 12.47 2.67
N TYR A 276 -11.71 12.81 2.89
CA TYR A 276 -12.74 11.87 3.36
C TYR A 276 -12.91 10.64 2.47
N ARG A 277 -12.84 10.80 1.13
CA ARG A 277 -12.95 9.66 0.19
C ARG A 277 -11.69 8.79 0.13
N THR A 278 -10.52 9.36 0.38
CA THR A 278 -9.23 8.67 0.28
C THR A 278 -8.77 8.07 1.60
N GLU A 279 -9.08 8.74 2.70
CA GLU A 279 -8.73 8.30 4.04
C GLU A 279 -9.65 7.17 4.46
N ILE A 280 -9.07 6.22 5.15
CA ILE A 280 -9.80 5.08 5.70
C ILE A 280 -10.34 5.53 7.05
N HIS A 281 -11.63 5.30 7.29
CA HIS A 281 -12.26 5.64 8.56
C HIS A 281 -11.60 4.90 9.72
N ASP A 282 -11.51 5.55 10.88
CA ASP A 282 -10.80 4.99 12.02
C ASP A 282 -11.44 3.68 12.54
N ASP A 283 -12.75 3.54 12.39
CA ASP A 283 -13.47 2.29 12.67
C ASP A 283 -12.96 1.13 11.81
N ASP A 284 -12.77 1.36 10.50
CA ASP A 284 -12.22 0.36 9.58
C ASP A 284 -10.77 0.03 9.95
N LYS A 285 -9.95 1.05 10.26
CA LYS A 285 -8.55 0.83 10.68
C LYS A 285 -8.50 -0.01 11.96
N ALA A 286 -9.35 0.31 12.94
CA ALA A 286 -9.41 -0.40 14.21
C ALA A 286 -9.81 -1.87 14.03
N GLU A 287 -10.83 -2.14 13.19
CA GLU A 287 -11.27 -3.50 12.85
C GLU A 287 -10.12 -4.29 12.20
N ILE A 288 -9.43 -3.70 11.22
CA ILE A 288 -8.29 -4.35 10.53
C ILE A 288 -7.13 -4.60 11.49
N TYR A 289 -6.83 -3.64 12.37
CA TYR A 289 -5.73 -3.75 13.31
C TYR A 289 -6.00 -4.83 14.37
N GLU A 290 -7.23 -4.90 14.88
CA GLU A 290 -7.67 -5.95 15.81
C GLU A 290 -7.52 -7.35 15.17
N ASP A 291 -7.93 -7.49 13.91
CA ASP A 291 -7.74 -8.72 13.12
C ASP A 291 -6.25 -9.11 12.98
N ILE A 292 -5.37 -8.12 12.75
CA ILE A 292 -3.92 -8.34 12.59
C ILE A 292 -3.26 -8.74 13.90
N GLU A 293 -3.57 -8.07 15.02
CA GLU A 293 -3.03 -8.41 16.33
C GLU A 293 -3.44 -9.81 16.75
N LYS A 294 -4.73 -10.16 16.59
CA LYS A 294 -5.21 -11.52 16.80
C LYS A 294 -4.44 -12.53 15.95
N HIS A 295 -4.20 -12.22 14.68
CA HIS A 295 -3.42 -13.09 13.82
C HIS A 295 -1.97 -13.26 14.27
N LYS A 296 -1.33 -12.22 14.79
CA LYS A 296 0.04 -12.30 15.34
C LYS A 296 0.09 -13.21 16.57
N GLU A 297 -0.91 -13.12 17.45
CA GLU A 297 -1.06 -14.01 18.60
C GLU A 297 -1.23 -15.47 18.14
N ASP A 298 -2.13 -15.72 17.20
CA ASP A 298 -2.36 -17.05 16.61
C ASP A 298 -1.07 -17.62 15.97
N LEU A 299 -0.32 -16.79 15.24
CA LEU A 299 0.97 -17.16 14.66
C LEU A 299 2.01 -17.50 15.73
N ALA A 300 2.08 -16.71 16.80
CA ALA A 300 3.01 -16.94 17.90
C ALA A 300 2.70 -18.27 18.59
N GLN A 301 1.43 -18.54 18.87
CA GLN A 301 0.98 -19.80 19.46
C GLN A 301 1.28 -20.98 18.53
N TYR A 302 0.94 -20.88 17.24
CA TYR A 302 1.23 -21.91 16.24
C TYR A 302 2.73 -22.24 16.18
N ARG A 303 3.61 -21.22 16.27
CA ARG A 303 5.07 -21.40 16.30
C ARG A 303 5.54 -22.11 17.58
N ILE A 304 4.93 -21.84 18.73
CA ILE A 304 5.22 -22.52 20.01
C ILE A 304 4.78 -23.99 19.91
N ASP A 305 3.54 -24.24 19.53
CA ASP A 305 2.96 -25.59 19.42
C ASP A 305 3.74 -26.46 18.42
N SER A 306 4.15 -25.87 17.28
CA SER A 306 4.98 -26.54 16.29
C SER A 306 6.34 -26.95 16.86
N LYS A 307 6.98 -26.09 17.68
CA LYS A 307 8.25 -26.42 18.35
C LYS A 307 8.07 -27.54 19.37
N GLU A 308 7.00 -27.52 20.15
CA GLU A 308 6.70 -28.60 21.11
C GLU A 308 6.42 -29.93 20.42
N ASN A 309 5.65 -29.93 19.33
CA ASN A 309 5.40 -31.14 18.53
C ASN A 309 6.69 -31.72 17.94
N VAL A 310 7.63 -30.87 17.48
CA VAL A 310 8.95 -31.31 17.03
C VAL A 310 9.77 -31.92 18.18
N LYS A 311 9.68 -31.38 19.39
CA LYS A 311 10.34 -31.98 20.57
C LYS A 311 9.74 -33.34 20.91
N ILE A 312 8.40 -33.47 20.93
CA ILE A 312 7.71 -34.73 21.23
C ILE A 312 8.06 -35.81 20.21
N THR A 313 8.04 -35.48 18.92
CA THR A 313 8.39 -36.43 17.84
C THR A 313 9.85 -36.87 17.91
N ARG A 314 10.78 -35.98 18.30
CA ARG A 314 12.20 -36.32 18.53
C ARG A 314 12.44 -37.10 19.82
N ALA A 315 11.65 -36.85 20.87
CA ALA A 315 11.72 -37.55 22.15
C ALA A 315 11.08 -38.94 22.11
N ARG A 316 10.30 -39.26 21.08
CA ARG A 316 9.73 -40.60 20.89
C ARG A 316 10.88 -41.61 20.70
N PRO A 317 11.05 -42.59 21.60
CA PRO A 317 12.16 -43.53 21.50
C PRO A 317 12.08 -44.27 20.16
N LYS A 318 13.21 -44.35 19.43
CA LYS A 318 13.33 -45.23 18.26
C LYS A 318 12.94 -46.62 18.73
N ALA A 319 11.84 -47.16 18.19
CA ALA A 319 11.36 -48.49 18.55
C ALA A 319 12.52 -49.48 18.40
N ALA A 320 13.02 -49.99 19.54
CA ALA A 320 13.97 -51.08 19.55
C ALA A 320 13.32 -52.23 18.78
N GLY A 321 13.94 -52.60 17.65
CA GLY A 321 13.36 -53.51 16.67
C GLY A 321 12.90 -54.82 17.31
N ARG A 322 11.71 -55.27 16.89
CA ARG A 322 11.24 -56.65 17.05
C ARG A 322 12.28 -57.61 16.45
N LYS A 323 13.18 -58.14 17.27
CA LYS A 323 13.97 -59.36 17.00
C LYS A 323 13.64 -60.37 18.09
N ALA A 324 12.55 -61.12 17.90
CA ALA A 324 12.28 -62.39 18.53
C ALA A 324 11.06 -62.99 17.82
N ILE A 325 10.99 -64.33 17.75
CA ILE A 325 10.04 -65.16 17.00
C ILE A 325 10.52 -65.51 15.58
N LEU A 326 11.64 -66.24 15.52
CA LEU A 326 11.90 -67.26 14.51
C LEU A 326 13.07 -68.10 15.04
N ASP A 327 12.77 -69.03 15.95
CA ASP A 327 13.62 -70.18 16.30
C ASP A 327 12.87 -71.07 17.29
N ASN A 328 12.01 -71.97 16.80
CA ASN A 328 11.78 -73.29 17.45
C ASN A 328 10.91 -74.26 16.63
N SER A 329 11.21 -74.49 15.35
CA SER A 329 10.53 -75.53 14.55
C SER A 329 11.43 -76.66 14.06
N ASN A 330 12.66 -76.80 14.57
CA ASN A 330 13.60 -77.86 14.16
C ASN A 330 14.18 -78.66 15.34
N ARG A 331 13.30 -79.27 16.17
CA ARG A 331 13.74 -80.24 17.18
C ARG A 331 12.74 -81.38 17.37
N SER A 332 12.48 -82.12 16.30
CA SER A 332 11.97 -83.50 16.38
C SER A 332 12.03 -84.12 14.99
N ASN A 333 13.09 -84.88 14.70
CA ASN A 333 13.10 -86.02 13.76
C ASN A 333 14.54 -86.54 13.56
N MET A 334 14.96 -87.42 14.47
CA MET A 334 16.06 -88.41 14.40
C MET A 334 16.21 -88.90 15.85
N SER A 335 16.14 -90.17 16.22
CA SER A 335 16.30 -91.42 15.49
C SER A 335 15.85 -92.57 16.41
N THR A 336 14.97 -93.45 15.93
CA THR A 336 14.79 -94.80 16.47
C THR A 336 15.04 -95.78 15.34
N SER A 337 16.19 -96.44 15.35
CA SER A 337 16.44 -97.74 14.69
C SER A 337 17.89 -98.20 14.87
N LYS A 338 18.00 -99.34 15.58
CA LYS A 338 19.12 -100.30 15.68
C LYS A 338 20.29 -99.98 16.59
#